data_AF-A0A9E5LK00-F1
#
_entry.id   AF-A0A9E5LK00-F1
#
_cell.length_a   1.000
_cell.length_b   1.000
_cell.length_c   1.000
_cell.angle_alpha   90.00
_cell.angle_beta   90.00
_cell.angle_gamma   90.00
#
_symmetry.space_group_name_H-M   'P 1'
#
loop_
_entity.id
_entity.type
_entity.pdbx_description
1 polymer ?
#
loop_
_entity_poly.entity_id
_entity_poly.type
_entity_poly.pdbx_seq_one_letter_code
_entity_poly.pdbx_strand_id
1 'polypeptide(L)' 'MLLLIDNYDSFTYNLVHYLGELGTEIVVRRNDAIDVQEATAMN' A
#
# COMPACT_ATOMS: atom_id res chain seq x y z
N MET A 1 -2.13 0.08 10.19
CA MET A 1 -2.36 0.31 8.75
C MET A 1 -1.17 -0.24 7.98
N LEU A 2 -1.36 -0.80 6.79
CA LEU A 2 -0.30 -1.22 5.88
C LEU A 2 -0.23 -0.25 4.70
N LEU A 3 0.94 0.36 4.50
CA LEU A 3 1.26 1.08 3.26
C LEU A 3 1.77 0.08 2.23
N LEU A 4 1.04 -0.09 1.13
CA LEU A 4 1.44 -0.93 0.00
C LEU A 4 1.89 -0.05 -1.17
N ILE A 5 3.15 -0.21 -1.59
CA ILE A 5 3.72 0.53 -2.72
C ILE A 5 3.45 -0.23 -4.02
N ASP A 6 2.70 0.41 -4.93
CA ASP A 6 2.35 -0.09 -6.24
C ASP A 6 3.36 0.40 -7.29
N ASN A 7 4.09 -0.54 -7.87
CA ASN A 7 5.08 -0.29 -8.93
C ASN A 7 4.50 -0.48 -10.35
N TYR A 8 3.21 -0.17 -10.55
CA TYR A 8 2.49 -0.48 -11.79
C TYR A 8 2.40 -1.97 -12.08
N ASP A 9 2.23 -2.75 -11.02
CA ASP A 9 2.12 -4.20 -11.09
C ASP A 9 0.66 -4.64 -11.18
N SER A 10 0.37 -5.61 -12.06
CA SER A 10 -0.99 -6.13 -12.24
C SER A 10 -1.51 -6.92 -11.04
N PHE A 11 -0.65 -7.30 -10.09
CA PHE A 11 -0.99 -8.11 -8.93
C PHE A 11 -1.11 -7.33 -7.62
N THR A 12 -0.88 -6.02 -7.61
CA THR A 12 -1.01 -5.20 -6.38
C THR A 12 -2.35 -5.44 -5.67
N TYR A 13 -3.46 -5.47 -6.40
CA TYR A 13 -4.78 -5.66 -5.81
C TYR A 13 -5.05 -7.08 -5.31
N ASN A 14 -4.32 -8.10 -5.80
CA ASN A 14 -4.39 -9.44 -5.23
C ASN A 14 -3.89 -9.43 -3.77
N LEU A 15 -2.81 -8.69 -3.49
CA LEU A 15 -2.31 -8.51 -2.13
C LEU A 15 -3.28 -7.68 -1.27
N VAL A 16 -3.88 -6.63 -1.84
CA VAL A 16 -4.89 -5.81 -1.13
C VAL A 16 -6.05 -6.67 -0.66
N HIS A 17 -6.59 -7.55 -1.51
CA HIS A 17 -7.69 -8.44 -1.13
C HIS A 17 -7.26 -9.42 -0.05
N TYR A 18 -6.14 -10.12 -0.23
CA TYR A 18 -5.65 -11.11 0.72
C TYR A 18 -5.36 -10.50 2.11
N LEU A 19 -4.71 -9.34 2.14
CA LEU A 19 -4.41 -8.63 3.39
C LEU A 19 -5.67 -8.00 4.01
N GLY A 20 -6.62 -7.57 3.18
CA GLY A 20 -7.89 -6.99 3.61
C GLY A 20 -8.78 -8.01 4.33
N GLU A 21 -8.75 -9.28 3.90
CA GLU A 21 -9.42 -10.39 4.60
C GLU A 21 -8.89 -10.62 6.02
N LEU A 22 -7.65 -10.20 6.31
CA LEU A 22 -7.06 -10.25 7.65
C LEU A 22 -7.48 -9.06 8.55
N GLY A 23 -8.39 -8.20 8.08
CA GLY A 23 -8.94 -7.08 8.83
C GLY A 23 -7.98 -5.90 9.00
N THR A 24 -6.91 -5.84 8.18
CA THR A 24 -5.95 -4.75 8.24
C THR A 24 -6.33 -3.63 7.29
N GLU A 25 -6.29 -2.38 7.78
CA GLU A 25 -6.45 -1.20 6.92
C GLU A 25 -5.24 -1.06 5.99
N ILE A 26 -5.47 -0.95 4.68
CA ILE A 26 -4.44 -0.88 3.65
C ILE A 26 -4.55 0.43 2.89
N VAL A 27 -3.43 1.14 2.74
CA VAL A 27 -3.32 2.32 1.89
C VAL A 27 -2.37 1.99 0.74
N VAL A 28 -2.85 2.15 -0.49
CA VAL A 28 -2.04 1.94 -1.70
C VAL A 28 -1.55 3.30 -2.21
N ARG A 29 -0.26 3.38 -2.55
CA ARG A 29 0.37 4.53 -3.21
C ARG A 29 1.25 4.05 -4.36
N ARG A 30 1.29 4.81 -5.47
CA ARG A 30 2.27 4.54 -6.54
C ARG A 30 3.67 4.88 -6.06
N ASN A 31 4.68 4.19 -6.60
CA ASN A 31 6.08 4.43 -6.24
C ASN A 31 6.55 5.89 -6.43
N ASP A 32 5.88 6.64 -7.31
CA ASP A 32 6.20 8.00 -7.74
C ASP A 32 5.19 9.03 -7.23
N ALA A 33 4.22 8.59 -6.41
CA ALA A 33 3.16 9.43 -5.85
C ALA A 33 3.31 9.66 -4.33
N ILE A 34 4.42 9.22 -3.73
CA ILE A 34 4.73 9.41 -2.31
C ILE A 34 6.24 9.44 -2.11
N ASP A 35 6.73 10.29 -1.21
CA ASP A 35 8.14 10.28 -0.79
C ASP A 35 8.36 9.49 0.52
N VAL A 36 9.63 9.31 0.89
CA VAL A 36 10.00 8.52 2.08
C VAL A 36 9.53 9.21 3.37
N GLN A 37 9.60 10.54 3.43
CA GLN A 37 9.21 11.32 4.59
C GLN A 37 7.71 11.19 4.84
N GLU A 38 6.90 11.36 3.79
CA GLU A 38 5.45 11.14 3.81
C GLU A 38 5.11 9.71 4.25
N ALA A 39 5.77 8.70 3.68
CA ALA A 39 5.54 7.30 4.03
C ALA A 39 5.85 7.00 5.51
N THR A 40 6.94 7.54 6.04
CA THR A 40 7.30 7.34 7.47
C THR A 40 6.44 8.13 8.45
N ALA A 41 5.77 9.20 8.00
CA ALA A 41 4.85 9.97 8.81
C ALA A 41 3.46 9.32 8.95
N MET A 42 3.16 8.30 8.14
CA MET A 42 1.95 7.50 8.21
C MET A 42 2.06 6.46 9.34
N ASN A 43 1.60 6.82 10.54
CA ASN A 43 1.57 5.93 11.73
C ASN A 43 0.60 4.74 11.58
#